data_AF-A0A417HK98-F1
#
_entry.id   AF-A0A417HK98-F1
#
_cell.length_a   1.000
_cell.length_b   1.000
_cell.length_c   1.000
_cell.angle_alpha   90.00
_cell.angle_beta   90.00
_cell.angle_gamma   90.00
#
_symmetry.space_group_name_H-M   'P 1'
#
loop_
_entity.id
_entity.type
_entity.pdbx_description
1 polymer ?
#
loop_
_entity_poly.entity_id
_entity_poly.type
_entity_poly.pdbx_seq_one_letter_code
_entity_poly.pdbx_strand_id
1 'polypeptide(L)'
;MVTDFPRTLSLLRQEKKLSQKKAAEALGISQALLSHYENGVREPGLSFVVRAADFYGVSCDYLLGRTMSREGAAISVEELGDLSEEKGNVLRGSVSAMLQKKLLVNSSGILLDILGKVGHKGLIGDVSAYLSAAIYKAYRYVYMISGKYSDTMFPVPAHLFSDLCDAEMKMREYRLRALASSNQDSREPLEFPDLSIDGLSQEYPNLAPALLSVLHNVSESLEKMTPDQE
;
A
#
# COMPACT_ATOMS: atom_id res chain seq x y z
N MET A 1 19.99 2.73 6.65
CA MET A 1 19.01 2.77 5.55
C MET A 1 19.70 2.17 4.34
N VAL A 2 19.26 0.99 3.88
CA VAL A 2 19.76 0.42 2.63
C VAL A 2 19.08 1.18 1.51
N THR A 3 19.79 2.08 0.85
CA THR A 3 19.30 2.79 -0.34
C THR A 3 19.22 1.80 -1.50
N ASP A 4 18.05 1.62 -2.09
CA ASP A 4 17.86 0.68 -3.23
C ASP A 4 18.33 1.28 -4.57
N PHE A 5 19.11 2.38 -4.52
CA PHE A 5 19.59 3.11 -5.69
C PHE A 5 20.31 2.24 -6.73
N PRO A 6 21.28 1.37 -6.36
CA PRO A 6 21.98 0.53 -7.35
C PRO A 6 21.03 -0.35 -8.15
N ARG A 7 20.03 -0.92 -7.45
CA ARG A 7 19.00 -1.77 -8.04
C ARG A 7 18.07 -0.96 -8.93
N THR A 8 17.55 0.16 -8.45
CA THR A 8 16.65 1.02 -9.23
C THR A 8 17.32 1.53 -10.51
N LEU A 9 18.59 1.96 -10.42
CA LEU A 9 19.35 2.41 -11.58
C LEU A 9 19.53 1.29 -12.62
N SER A 10 19.84 0.08 -12.16
CA SER A 10 19.96 -1.11 -13.01
C SER A 10 18.64 -1.46 -13.70
N LEU A 11 17.52 -1.37 -12.98
CA LEU A 11 16.19 -1.67 -13.50
C LEU A 11 15.78 -0.67 -14.57
N LEU A 12 15.92 0.63 -14.30
CA LEU A 12 15.63 1.69 -15.28
C LEU A 12 16.43 1.54 -16.57
N ARG A 13 17.70 1.13 -16.46
CA ARG A 13 18.53 0.81 -17.63
C ARG A 13 17.96 -0.37 -18.43
N GLN A 14 17.59 -1.44 -17.74
CA GLN A 14 17.06 -2.66 -18.35
C GLN A 14 15.69 -2.41 -19.01
N GLU A 15 14.83 -1.61 -18.40
CA GLU A 15 13.54 -1.19 -18.97
C GLU A 15 13.71 -0.43 -20.29
N LYS A 16 14.70 0.47 -20.36
CA LYS A 16 15.09 1.14 -21.61
C LYS A 16 15.83 0.22 -22.61
N LYS A 17 16.09 -1.03 -22.25
CA LYS A 17 16.81 -2.04 -23.05
C LYS A 17 18.21 -1.56 -23.46
N LEU A 18 18.88 -0.83 -22.58
CA LEU A 18 20.24 -0.30 -22.83
C LEU A 18 21.31 -1.20 -22.21
N SER A 19 22.42 -1.37 -22.93
CA SER A 19 23.64 -1.92 -22.33
C SER A 19 24.27 -0.88 -21.39
N GLN A 20 25.06 -1.34 -20.42
CA GLN A 20 25.81 -0.44 -19.52
C GLN A 20 26.65 0.57 -20.31
N LYS A 21 27.27 0.14 -21.42
CA LYS A 21 28.05 1.04 -22.28
C LYS A 21 27.20 2.19 -22.85
N LYS A 22 26.07 1.86 -23.47
CA LYS A 22 25.17 2.87 -24.07
C LYS A 22 24.56 3.81 -23.02
N ALA A 23 24.17 3.27 -21.87
CA ALA A 23 23.63 4.07 -20.78
C ALA A 23 24.69 4.99 -20.17
N ALA A 24 25.92 4.50 -19.99
CA ALA A 24 27.03 5.30 -19.46
C ALA A 24 27.39 6.46 -20.41
N GLU A 25 27.44 6.18 -21.72
CA GLU A 25 27.61 7.21 -22.76
C GLU A 25 26.53 8.29 -22.68
N ALA A 26 25.25 7.90 -22.58
CA ALA A 26 24.14 8.84 -22.47
C ALA A 26 24.15 9.65 -21.15
N LEU A 27 24.64 9.05 -20.06
CA LEU A 27 24.73 9.68 -18.73
C LEU A 27 26.04 10.47 -18.52
N GLY A 28 26.94 10.46 -19.52
CA GLY A 28 28.21 11.18 -19.49
C GLY A 28 29.22 10.62 -18.50
N ILE A 29 29.23 9.30 -18.26
CA ILE A 29 30.17 8.62 -17.37
C ILE A 29 30.83 7.41 -18.05
N SER A 30 31.90 6.87 -17.45
CA SER A 30 32.49 5.63 -17.96
C SER A 30 31.61 4.42 -17.65
N GLN A 31 31.66 3.41 -18.52
CA GLN A 31 30.95 2.14 -18.31
C GLN A 31 31.34 1.48 -16.97
N ALA A 32 32.62 1.52 -16.61
CA ALA A 32 33.11 0.99 -15.33
C ALA A 32 32.49 1.74 -14.14
N LEU A 33 32.38 3.07 -14.22
CA LEU A 33 31.76 3.87 -13.17
C LEU A 33 30.26 3.56 -13.04
N LEU A 34 29.54 3.40 -14.16
CA LEU A 34 28.13 3.01 -14.12
C LEU A 34 27.97 1.63 -13.48
N SER A 35 28.84 0.67 -13.83
CA SER A 35 28.84 -0.66 -13.20
C SER A 35 29.08 -0.59 -11.69
N HIS A 36 29.99 0.28 -11.23
CA HIS A 36 30.20 0.48 -9.79
C HIS A 36 28.95 1.05 -9.10
N TYR A 37 28.22 1.95 -9.75
CA TYR A 37 26.97 2.48 -9.21
C TYR A 37 25.87 1.41 -9.16
N GLU A 38 25.69 0.66 -10.23
CA GLU A 38 24.67 -0.40 -10.34
C GLU A 38 24.90 -1.57 -9.38
N ASN A 39 26.15 -1.84 -9.00
CA ASN A 39 26.51 -2.88 -8.04
C ASN A 39 26.70 -2.35 -6.61
N GLY A 40 26.47 -1.05 -6.36
CA GLY A 40 26.64 -0.44 -5.03
C GLY A 40 28.10 -0.36 -4.55
N VAL A 41 29.08 -0.55 -5.44
CA VAL A 41 30.52 -0.47 -5.14
C VAL A 41 30.94 0.97 -4.86
N ARG A 42 30.26 1.94 -5.47
CA ARG A 42 30.54 3.37 -5.28
C ARG A 42 29.24 4.15 -5.18
N GLU A 43 29.24 5.18 -4.34
CA GLU A 43 28.12 6.12 -4.26
C GLU A 43 28.21 7.18 -5.38
N PRO A 44 27.10 7.51 -6.04
CA PRO A 44 27.05 8.59 -7.01
C PRO A 44 27.10 9.97 -6.33
N GLY A 45 27.65 10.96 -7.01
CA GLY A 45 27.49 12.35 -6.59
C GLY A 45 26.08 12.87 -6.93
N LEU A 46 25.63 13.90 -6.21
CA LEU A 46 24.32 14.54 -6.41
C LEU A 46 24.07 14.92 -7.88
N SER A 47 25.08 15.45 -8.57
CA SER A 47 24.95 15.84 -9.98
C SER A 47 24.65 14.66 -10.90
N PHE A 48 25.16 13.45 -10.60
CA PHE A 48 24.82 12.25 -11.36
C PHE A 48 23.38 11.82 -11.09
N VAL A 49 22.95 11.86 -9.83
CA VAL A 49 21.59 11.48 -9.43
C VAL A 49 20.55 12.32 -10.19
N VAL A 50 20.74 13.64 -10.24
CA VAL A 50 19.86 14.54 -11.00
C VAL A 50 19.85 14.19 -12.49
N ARG A 51 21.02 14.04 -13.12
CA ARG A 51 21.10 13.68 -14.55
C ARG A 51 20.46 12.33 -14.86
N ALA A 52 20.63 11.34 -13.97
CA ALA A 52 20.04 10.03 -14.14
C ALA A 52 18.51 10.09 -14.00
N ALA A 53 18.00 10.86 -13.03
CA ALA A 53 16.58 11.10 -12.84
C ALA A 53 15.96 11.72 -14.11
N ASP A 54 16.57 12.79 -14.63
CA ASP A 54 16.14 13.45 -15.87
C ASP A 54 16.20 12.50 -17.07
N PHE A 55 17.31 11.76 -17.23
CA PHE A 55 17.50 10.84 -18.33
C PHE A 55 16.45 9.71 -18.33
N TYR A 56 16.09 9.19 -17.16
CA TYR A 56 15.10 8.11 -17.04
C TYR A 56 13.66 8.61 -16.91
N GLY A 57 13.44 9.92 -16.78
CA GLY A 57 12.11 10.51 -16.63
C GLY A 57 11.44 10.11 -15.32
N VAL A 58 12.22 10.09 -14.23
CA VAL A 58 11.74 9.75 -12.88
C VAL A 58 12.22 10.78 -11.87
N SER A 59 11.56 10.86 -10.72
CA SER A 59 11.99 11.68 -9.60
C SER A 59 13.25 11.12 -8.95
N CYS A 60 13.99 11.99 -8.27
CA CYS A 60 15.12 11.57 -7.44
C CYS A 60 14.68 10.63 -6.31
N ASP A 61 13.48 10.82 -5.75
CA ASP A 61 12.95 9.93 -4.70
C ASP A 61 12.73 8.51 -5.22
N TYR A 62 12.18 8.35 -6.43
CA TYR A 62 12.06 7.04 -7.05
C TYR A 62 13.43 6.41 -7.29
N LEU A 63 14.34 7.17 -7.91
CA LEU A 63 15.68 6.71 -8.24
C LEU A 63 16.47 6.25 -7.00
N LEU A 64 16.29 6.93 -5.87
CA LEU A 64 16.91 6.59 -4.59
C LEU A 64 16.20 5.43 -3.84
N GLY A 65 15.08 4.92 -4.37
CA GLY A 65 14.29 3.85 -3.75
C GLY A 65 13.44 4.32 -2.57
N ARG A 66 13.11 5.61 -2.49
CA ARG A 66 12.29 6.21 -1.41
C ARG A 66 10.78 6.09 -1.66
N THR A 67 10.38 5.90 -2.91
CA THR A 67 8.99 5.76 -3.35
C THR A 67 8.91 4.76 -4.49
N MET A 68 7.75 4.12 -4.66
CA MET A 68 7.44 3.28 -5.82
C MET A 68 6.81 4.08 -6.97
N SER A 69 6.35 5.32 -6.72
CA SER A 69 5.87 6.24 -7.77
C SER A 69 7.05 6.87 -8.48
N ARG A 70 7.02 6.92 -9.82
CA ARG A 70 8.05 7.57 -10.61
C ARG A 70 8.08 9.07 -10.38
N GLU A 71 6.94 9.66 -10.07
CA GLU A 71 6.70 11.08 -9.95
C GLU A 71 7.21 11.66 -8.61
N GLY A 72 7.32 10.84 -7.57
CA GLY A 72 7.88 11.25 -6.27
C GLY A 72 7.08 10.74 -5.07
N ALA A 73 7.43 11.22 -3.88
CA ALA A 73 6.71 10.89 -2.64
C ALA A 73 5.57 11.87 -2.30
N ALA A 74 5.52 13.04 -2.96
CA ALA A 74 4.46 14.01 -2.75
C ALA A 74 3.21 13.57 -3.51
N ILE A 75 2.32 12.88 -2.81
CA ILE A 75 0.94 12.65 -3.25
C ILE A 75 0.11 13.77 -2.64
N SER A 76 -0.41 14.70 -3.45
CA SER A 76 -1.44 15.64 -2.97
C SER A 76 -2.81 14.95 -2.98
N VAL A 77 -3.67 15.29 -2.01
CA VAL A 77 -5.02 14.71 -1.92
C VAL A 77 -5.84 15.07 -3.17
N GLU A 78 -5.57 16.24 -3.74
CA GLU A 78 -6.23 16.80 -4.90
C GLU A 78 -5.83 16.12 -6.23
N GLU A 79 -4.66 15.46 -6.29
CA GLU A 79 -4.19 14.70 -7.46
C GLU A 79 -4.62 13.22 -7.42
N LEU A 80 -5.15 12.74 -6.29
CA LEU A 80 -5.68 11.39 -6.18
C LEU A 80 -7.07 11.31 -6.81
N GLY A 81 -7.19 10.57 -7.90
CA GLY A 81 -8.50 10.18 -8.43
C GLY A 81 -9.24 9.26 -7.46
N ASP A 82 -10.53 9.52 -7.21
CA ASP A 82 -11.37 8.62 -6.45
C ASP A 82 -11.89 7.49 -7.35
N LEU A 83 -11.42 6.26 -7.11
CA LEU A 83 -11.84 5.06 -7.84
C LEU A 83 -13.35 4.74 -7.69
N SER A 84 -14.02 5.36 -6.71
CA SER A 84 -15.48 5.30 -6.54
C SER A 84 -16.21 6.29 -7.46
N GLU A 85 -15.54 7.36 -7.91
CA GLU A 85 -16.10 8.43 -8.76
C GLU A 85 -15.72 8.35 -10.24
N GLU A 86 -14.76 7.50 -10.64
CA GLU A 86 -14.39 7.30 -12.05
C GLU A 86 -15.63 6.95 -12.92
N LYS A 87 -16.12 7.96 -13.67
CA LYS A 87 -17.25 7.84 -14.60
C LYS A 87 -16.88 6.94 -15.77
N GLY A 88 -17.15 5.65 -15.57
CA GLY A 88 -16.78 4.61 -16.50
C GLY A 88 -16.60 3.32 -15.72
N ASN A 89 -17.65 2.91 -14.99
CA ASN A 89 -17.72 1.68 -14.20
C ASN A 89 -17.73 0.42 -15.09
N VAL A 90 -16.93 0.42 -16.15
CA VAL A 90 -16.60 -0.72 -16.98
C VAL A 90 -15.28 -1.28 -16.44
N LEU A 91 -15.33 -1.80 -15.21
CA LEU A 91 -14.47 -2.94 -14.92
C LEU A 91 -14.69 -3.94 -16.07
N ARG A 92 -13.65 -4.23 -16.85
CA ARG A 92 -13.68 -5.32 -17.83
C ARG A 92 -13.65 -6.67 -17.09
N GLY A 93 -14.68 -6.96 -16.29
CA GLY A 93 -14.75 -8.10 -15.39
C GLY A 93 -16.17 -8.58 -15.18
N SER A 94 -16.32 -9.71 -14.48
CA SER A 94 -17.62 -10.31 -14.16
C SER A 94 -18.42 -9.45 -13.17
N VAL A 95 -19.75 -9.64 -13.15
CA VAL A 95 -20.65 -9.01 -12.16
C VAL A 95 -20.17 -9.23 -10.72
N SER A 96 -19.60 -10.41 -10.44
CA SER A 96 -19.01 -10.75 -9.13
C SER A 96 -17.81 -9.86 -8.78
N ALA A 97 -16.92 -9.57 -9.72
CA ALA A 97 -15.78 -8.67 -9.47
C ALA A 97 -16.24 -7.22 -9.18
N MET A 98 -17.28 -6.76 -9.87
CA MET A 98 -17.88 -5.44 -9.60
C MET A 98 -18.53 -5.38 -8.22
N LEU A 99 -19.25 -6.44 -7.82
CA LEU A 99 -19.82 -6.54 -6.48
C LEU A 99 -18.72 -6.51 -5.42
N GLN A 100 -17.68 -7.33 -5.56
CA GLN A 100 -16.57 -7.38 -4.61
C GLN A 100 -15.84 -6.03 -4.48
N LYS A 101 -15.65 -5.31 -5.61
CA LYS A 101 -15.13 -3.94 -5.59
C LYS A 101 -16.00 -3.04 -4.71
N LYS A 102 -17.31 -2.98 -4.99
CA LYS A 102 -18.24 -2.12 -4.23
C LYS A 102 -18.25 -2.47 -2.75
N LEU A 103 -18.27 -3.76 -2.40
CA LEU A 103 -18.25 -4.21 -1.02
C LEU A 103 -16.99 -3.71 -0.29
N LEU A 104 -15.80 -3.94 -0.86
CA LEU A 104 -14.54 -3.58 -0.20
C LEU A 104 -14.32 -2.06 -0.13
N VAL A 105 -14.59 -1.34 -1.23
CA VAL A 105 -14.36 0.12 -1.29
C VAL A 105 -15.30 0.84 -0.33
N ASN A 106 -16.60 0.56 -0.37
CA ASN A 106 -17.56 1.24 0.50
C ASN A 106 -17.34 0.91 1.97
N SER A 107 -17.04 -0.35 2.31
CA SER A 107 -16.75 -0.75 3.70
C SER A 107 -15.51 -0.07 4.25
N SER A 108 -14.44 0.01 3.45
CA SER A 108 -13.20 0.70 3.83
C SER A 108 -13.44 2.20 3.98
N GLY A 109 -14.24 2.79 3.08
CA GLY A 109 -14.64 4.20 3.15
C GLY A 109 -15.40 4.54 4.43
N ILE A 110 -16.43 3.76 4.78
CA ILE A 110 -17.17 3.94 6.04
C ILE A 110 -16.24 3.84 7.24
N LEU A 111 -15.37 2.83 7.28
CA LEU A 111 -14.42 2.65 8.39
C LEU A 111 -13.51 3.89 8.52
N LEU A 112 -12.93 4.36 7.42
CA LEU A 112 -12.04 5.53 7.43
C LEU A 112 -12.79 6.84 7.78
N ASP A 113 -14.04 7.00 7.37
CA ASP A 113 -14.87 8.16 7.75
C ASP A 113 -15.18 8.15 9.25
N ILE A 114 -15.55 6.99 9.82
CA ILE A 114 -15.71 6.83 11.28
C ILE A 114 -14.43 7.23 12.01
N LEU A 115 -13.27 6.76 11.54
CA LEU A 115 -11.98 7.13 12.14
C LEU A 115 -11.69 8.63 12.04
N GLY A 116 -12.05 9.26 10.91
CA GLY A 116 -11.97 10.70 10.71
C GLY A 116 -12.83 11.48 11.72
N LYS A 117 -14.07 11.02 11.96
CA LYS A 117 -15.00 11.60 12.95
C LYS A 117 -14.47 11.48 14.39
N VAL A 118 -13.81 10.37 14.73
CA VAL A 118 -13.15 10.19 16.04
C VAL A 118 -11.93 11.13 16.19
N GLY A 119 -11.20 11.40 15.10
CA GLY A 119 -10.09 12.36 15.08
C GLY A 119 -8.81 11.94 15.82
N HIS A 120 -8.74 10.72 16.35
CA HIS A 120 -7.58 10.24 17.10
C HIS A 120 -6.46 9.74 16.18
N LYS A 121 -5.36 10.51 16.09
CA LYS A 121 -4.23 10.24 15.17
C LYS A 121 -3.63 8.84 15.31
N GLY A 122 -3.50 8.33 16.53
CA GLY A 122 -2.93 6.99 16.77
C GLY A 122 -3.84 5.88 16.24
N LEU A 123 -5.15 6.03 16.43
CA LEU A 123 -6.16 5.07 15.97
C LEU A 123 -6.22 5.05 14.44
N ILE A 124 -6.31 6.24 13.83
CA ILE A 124 -6.26 6.41 12.38
C ILE A 124 -4.98 5.76 11.83
N GLY A 125 -3.82 6.10 12.40
CA GLY A 125 -2.53 5.59 11.95
C GLY A 125 -2.41 4.07 12.03
N ASP A 126 -2.81 3.45 13.14
CA ASP A 126 -2.68 1.99 13.30
C ASP A 126 -3.69 1.21 12.45
N VAL A 127 -4.94 1.68 12.29
CA VAL A 127 -5.91 1.02 11.39
C VAL A 127 -5.51 1.19 9.91
N SER A 128 -5.12 2.39 9.48
CA SER A 128 -4.66 2.62 8.11
C SER A 128 -3.40 1.80 7.79
N ALA A 129 -2.45 1.68 8.72
CA ALA A 129 -1.27 0.84 8.55
C ALA A 129 -1.63 -0.65 8.43
N TYR A 130 -2.58 -1.14 9.25
CA TYR A 130 -3.07 -2.52 9.17
C TYR A 130 -3.67 -2.84 7.79
N LEU A 131 -4.58 -1.97 7.30
CA LEU A 131 -5.18 -2.13 5.97
C LEU A 131 -4.15 -2.01 4.85
N SER A 132 -3.20 -1.09 4.97
CA SER A 132 -2.13 -0.91 3.98
C SER A 132 -1.23 -2.15 3.87
N ALA A 133 -0.89 -2.78 5.00
CA ALA A 133 -0.14 -4.03 5.02
C ALA A 133 -0.92 -5.17 4.36
N ALA A 134 -2.23 -5.27 4.61
CA ALA A 134 -3.09 -6.27 3.97
C ALA A 134 -3.17 -6.06 2.44
N ILE A 135 -3.33 -4.81 1.99
CA ILE A 135 -3.33 -4.45 0.55
C ILE A 135 -1.99 -4.81 -0.09
N TYR A 136 -0.87 -4.42 0.55
CA TYR A 136 0.46 -4.75 0.05
C TYR A 136 0.66 -6.26 -0.07
N LYS A 137 0.30 -7.05 0.97
CA LYS A 137 0.39 -8.51 0.96
C LYS A 137 -0.43 -9.12 -0.17
N ALA A 138 -1.69 -8.70 -0.33
CA ALA A 138 -2.57 -9.18 -1.41
C ALA A 138 -2.02 -8.82 -2.81
N TYR A 139 -1.56 -7.57 -2.99
CA TYR A 139 -0.97 -7.13 -4.25
C TYR A 139 0.30 -7.91 -4.60
N ARG A 140 1.17 -8.18 -3.62
CA ARG A 140 2.38 -9.00 -3.83
C ARG A 140 2.03 -10.40 -4.32
N TYR A 141 1.00 -11.04 -3.78
CA TYR A 141 0.54 -12.33 -4.31
C TYR A 141 0.01 -12.23 -5.74
N VAL A 142 -0.81 -11.23 -6.06
CA VAL A 142 -1.30 -11.01 -7.43
C VAL A 142 -0.14 -10.78 -8.40
N TYR A 143 0.85 -9.98 -7.99
CA TYR A 143 2.07 -9.73 -8.76
C TYR A 143 2.85 -11.02 -9.03
N MET A 144 3.06 -11.86 -8.01
CA MET A 144 3.73 -13.15 -8.15
C MET A 144 2.97 -14.11 -9.07
N ILE A 145 1.65 -14.23 -8.89
CA ILE A 145 0.77 -15.06 -9.72
C ILE A 145 0.83 -14.63 -11.19
N SER A 146 0.97 -13.32 -11.45
CA SER A 146 1.07 -12.82 -12.82
C SER A 146 2.25 -13.41 -13.59
N GLY A 147 3.36 -13.74 -12.90
CA GLY A 147 4.59 -14.32 -13.48
C GLY A 147 5.29 -13.46 -14.53
N LYS A 148 4.82 -12.23 -14.76
CA LYS A 148 5.27 -11.37 -15.88
C LYS A 148 6.49 -10.52 -15.55
N TYR A 149 6.80 -10.38 -14.27
CA TYR A 149 7.76 -9.39 -13.80
C TYR A 149 8.72 -9.99 -12.78
N SER A 150 9.93 -9.45 -12.74
CA SER A 150 10.91 -9.85 -11.75
C SER A 150 10.54 -9.31 -10.36
N ASP A 151 10.88 -10.06 -9.30
CA ASP A 151 10.71 -9.62 -7.90
C ASP A 151 11.66 -8.46 -7.56
N THR A 152 12.51 -8.04 -8.50
CA THR A 152 13.37 -6.86 -8.41
C THR A 152 12.61 -5.55 -8.20
N MET A 153 11.29 -5.49 -8.36
CA MET A 153 10.54 -4.26 -8.11
C MET A 153 10.40 -3.92 -6.61
N PHE A 154 10.53 -4.89 -5.71
CA PHE A 154 10.20 -4.67 -4.30
C PHE A 154 11.36 -4.86 -3.34
N PRO A 155 11.54 -3.99 -2.34
CA PRO A 155 12.66 -4.07 -1.40
C PRO A 155 12.63 -5.36 -0.55
N VAL A 156 11.44 -5.86 -0.23
CA VAL A 156 11.27 -7.08 0.59
C VAL A 156 11.26 -8.34 -0.31
N PRO A 157 12.11 -9.35 -0.01
CA PRO A 157 12.16 -10.61 -0.77
C PRO A 157 10.82 -11.38 -0.79
N ALA A 158 10.51 -12.03 -1.91
CA ALA A 158 9.30 -12.84 -2.08
C ALA A 158 9.07 -13.93 -1.01
N HIS A 159 10.12 -14.46 -0.39
CA HIS A 159 9.97 -15.50 0.64
C HIS A 159 9.71 -14.94 2.05
N LEU A 160 9.87 -13.63 2.26
CA LEU A 160 9.72 -13.00 3.59
C LEU A 160 8.52 -12.07 3.70
N PHE A 161 8.01 -11.54 2.58
CA PHE A 161 7.04 -10.45 2.65
C PHE A 161 5.75 -10.84 3.39
N SER A 162 5.28 -12.09 3.25
CA SER A 162 4.05 -12.56 3.90
C SER A 162 4.17 -12.48 5.42
N ASP A 163 5.22 -13.07 5.98
CA ASP A 163 5.43 -13.14 7.43
C ASP A 163 5.73 -11.77 8.02
N LEU A 164 6.47 -10.93 7.28
CA LEU A 164 6.73 -9.55 7.69
C LEU A 164 5.45 -8.70 7.69
N CYS A 165 4.54 -8.90 6.72
CA CYS A 165 3.23 -8.24 6.75
C CYS A 165 2.39 -8.74 7.92
N ASP A 166 2.40 -10.04 8.22
CA ASP A 166 1.66 -10.59 9.36
C ASP A 166 2.19 -10.05 10.69
N ALA A 167 3.51 -9.96 10.84
CA ALA A 167 4.13 -9.35 12.02
C ALA A 167 3.74 -7.87 12.17
N GLU A 168 3.80 -7.09 11.08
CA GLU A 168 3.38 -5.69 11.05
C GLU A 168 1.91 -5.55 11.45
N MET A 169 1.01 -6.35 10.87
CA MET A 169 -0.41 -6.38 11.20
C MET A 169 -0.64 -6.73 12.67
N LYS A 170 0.05 -7.74 13.22
CA LYS A 170 -0.04 -8.12 14.64
C LYS A 170 0.44 -7.03 15.59
N MET A 171 1.46 -6.27 15.20
CA MET A 171 1.92 -5.10 15.96
C MET A 171 0.84 -4.00 16.01
N ARG A 172 0.12 -3.76 14.91
CA ARG A 172 -1.01 -2.82 14.89
C ARG A 172 -2.16 -3.32 15.77
N GLU A 173 -2.51 -4.60 15.68
CA GLU A 173 -3.52 -5.20 16.56
C GLU A 173 -3.18 -5.04 18.04
N TYR A 174 -1.92 -5.27 18.44
CA TYR A 174 -1.48 -5.08 19.82
C TYR A 174 -1.73 -3.64 20.30
N ARG A 175 -1.37 -2.64 19.49
CA ARG A 175 -1.58 -1.23 19.82
C ARG A 175 -3.05 -0.87 19.89
N LEU A 176 -3.87 -1.37 18.97
CA LEU A 176 -5.31 -1.18 18.97
C LEU A 176 -5.97 -1.78 20.22
N ARG A 177 -5.55 -2.98 20.64
CA ARG A 177 -6.02 -3.59 21.90
C ARG A 177 -5.62 -2.75 23.12
N ALA A 178 -4.35 -2.32 23.18
CA ALA A 178 -3.87 -1.46 24.26
C ALA A 178 -4.66 -0.14 24.33
N LEU A 179 -4.92 0.48 23.16
CA LEU A 179 -5.74 1.68 23.07
C LEU A 179 -7.17 1.41 23.55
N ALA A 180 -7.79 0.32 23.12
CA ALA A 180 -9.14 -0.05 23.54
C ALA A 180 -9.26 -0.21 25.06
N SER A 181 -8.30 -0.90 25.69
CA SER A 181 -8.25 -1.02 27.16
C SER A 181 -8.05 0.33 27.82
N SER A 182 -7.09 1.13 27.36
CA SER A 182 -6.84 2.46 27.94
C SER A 182 -8.00 3.44 27.77
N ASN A 183 -8.79 3.28 26.70
CA ASN A 183 -9.95 4.11 26.42
C ASN A 183 -11.11 3.83 27.38
N GLN A 184 -11.30 2.57 27.77
CA GLN A 184 -12.34 2.18 28.74
C GLN A 184 -12.09 2.79 30.13
N ASP A 185 -10.81 2.90 30.52
CA ASP A 185 -10.41 3.44 31.82
C ASP A 185 -10.11 4.96 31.79
N SER A 186 -10.24 5.60 30.62
CA SER A 186 -9.91 7.02 30.45
C SER A 186 -10.93 7.93 31.12
N ARG A 187 -10.45 9.05 31.69
CA ARG A 187 -11.33 10.14 32.17
C ARG A 187 -11.98 10.91 31.02
N GLU A 188 -11.34 10.87 29.86
CA GLU A 188 -11.80 11.47 28.61
C GLU A 188 -11.71 10.38 27.53
N PRO A 189 -12.71 9.49 27.44
CA PRO A 189 -12.73 8.45 26.42
C PRO A 189 -12.94 9.06 25.03
N LEU A 190 -12.40 8.39 24.01
CA LEU A 190 -12.68 8.67 22.61
C LEU A 190 -14.18 8.53 22.36
N GLU A 191 -14.76 9.56 21.77
CA GLU A 191 -16.16 9.56 21.34
C GLU A 191 -16.28 8.94 19.95
N PHE A 192 -17.18 7.97 19.82
CA PHE A 192 -17.48 7.30 18.56
C PHE A 192 -18.89 7.69 18.08
N PRO A 193 -19.13 7.74 16.76
CA PRO A 193 -20.49 7.79 16.24
C PRO A 193 -21.25 6.51 16.61
N ASP A 194 -22.57 6.49 16.39
CA ASP A 194 -23.35 5.27 16.62
C ASP A 194 -22.92 4.15 15.66
N LEU A 195 -22.22 3.15 16.20
CA LEU A 195 -21.70 1.99 15.46
C LEU A 195 -22.71 0.84 15.40
N SER A 196 -23.92 1.01 15.95
CA SER A 196 -24.99 0.01 15.83
C SER A 196 -25.41 -0.17 14.37
N ILE A 197 -26.10 -1.28 14.08
CA ILE A 197 -26.65 -1.55 12.74
C ILE A 197 -27.59 -0.42 12.31
N ASP A 198 -28.42 0.06 13.23
CA ASP A 198 -29.37 1.15 12.98
C ASP A 198 -28.64 2.48 12.76
N GLY A 199 -27.66 2.80 13.62
CA GLY A 199 -26.83 4.00 13.49
C GLY A 199 -26.08 4.05 12.16
N LEU A 200 -25.43 2.95 11.77
CA LEU A 200 -24.75 2.83 10.49
C LEU A 200 -25.69 2.95 9.30
N SER A 201 -26.89 2.36 9.39
CA SER A 201 -27.89 2.40 8.31
C SER A 201 -28.51 3.80 8.16
N GLN A 202 -28.68 4.54 9.26
CA GLN A 202 -29.13 5.93 9.24
C GLN A 202 -28.07 6.87 8.68
N GLU A 203 -26.83 6.74 9.15
CA GLU A 203 -25.71 7.62 8.76
C GLU A 203 -25.24 7.34 7.33
N TYR A 204 -25.27 6.08 6.88
CA TYR A 204 -24.80 5.67 5.55
C TYR A 204 -25.83 4.85 4.75
N PRO A 205 -27.02 5.36 4.42
CA PRO A 205 -28.13 4.56 3.87
C PRO A 205 -27.79 3.74 2.61
N ASN A 206 -26.97 4.31 1.73
CA ASN A 206 -26.60 3.68 0.45
C ASN A 206 -25.27 2.90 0.51
N LEU A 207 -24.53 2.97 1.62
CA LEU A 207 -23.20 2.35 1.77
C LEU A 207 -23.19 1.27 2.85
N ALA A 208 -23.99 1.42 3.91
CA ALA A 208 -24.07 0.48 5.02
C ALA A 208 -24.34 -0.97 4.60
N PRO A 209 -25.20 -1.28 3.58
CA PRO A 209 -25.39 -2.66 3.13
C PRO A 209 -24.08 -3.34 2.71
N ALA A 210 -23.10 -2.59 2.19
CA ALA A 210 -21.81 -3.13 1.82
C ALA A 210 -21.01 -3.59 3.05
N LEU A 211 -20.90 -2.72 4.06
CA LEU A 211 -20.20 -3.03 5.31
C LEU A 211 -20.85 -4.20 6.05
N LEU A 212 -22.17 -4.17 6.20
CA LEU A 212 -22.92 -5.26 6.86
C LEU A 212 -22.74 -6.60 6.12
N SER A 213 -22.74 -6.59 4.79
CA SER A 213 -22.47 -7.81 4.01
C SER A 213 -21.06 -8.35 4.24
N VAL A 214 -20.05 -7.48 4.30
CA VAL A 214 -18.67 -7.88 4.60
C VAL A 214 -18.57 -8.46 6.01
N LEU A 215 -19.15 -7.79 7.01
CA LEU A 215 -19.14 -8.26 8.40
C LEU A 215 -19.81 -9.63 8.53
N HIS A 216 -20.98 -9.81 7.91
CA HIS A 216 -21.69 -11.08 7.92
C HIS A 216 -20.90 -12.21 7.26
N ASN A 217 -20.42 -12.00 6.03
CA ASN A 217 -19.67 -13.02 5.28
C ASN A 217 -18.37 -13.44 6.01
N VAL A 218 -17.68 -12.48 6.62
CA VAL A 218 -16.46 -12.76 7.40
C VAL A 218 -16.82 -13.48 8.69
N SER A 219 -17.89 -13.09 9.40
CA SER A 219 -18.37 -13.79 10.61
C SER A 219 -18.67 -15.25 10.32
N GLU A 220 -19.47 -15.54 9.28
CA GLU A 220 -19.78 -16.91 8.89
C GLU A 220 -18.52 -17.73 8.57
N SER A 221 -17.53 -17.10 7.92
CA SER A 221 -16.28 -17.78 7.61
C SER A 221 -15.45 -18.09 8.85
N LEU A 222 -15.47 -17.21 9.86
CA LEU A 222 -14.76 -17.39 11.12
C LEU A 222 -15.46 -18.40 12.03
N GLU A 223 -16.79 -18.39 12.07
CA GLU A 223 -17.61 -19.37 12.79
C GLU A 223 -17.29 -20.78 12.33
N LYS A 224 -17.17 -21.01 11.01
CA LYS A 224 -16.77 -22.32 10.45
C LYS A 224 -15.38 -22.79 10.88
N MET A 225 -14.51 -21.90 11.32
CA MET A 225 -13.16 -22.20 11.81
C MET A 225 -13.11 -22.35 13.33
N THR A 226 -14.17 -21.98 14.04
CA THR A 226 -14.25 -22.08 15.49
C THR A 226 -14.81 -23.47 15.82
N PRO A 227 -14.13 -24.29 16.64
CA PRO A 227 -14.68 -25.57 17.07
C PRO A 227 -15.99 -25.35 17.84
N ASP A 228 -16.93 -26.29 17.70
CA ASP A 228 -18.18 -26.28 18.46
C ASP A 228 -17.87 -26.10 19.95
N GLN A 229 -18.56 -25.17 20.61
CA GLN A 229 -18.49 -25.04 22.06
C GLN A 229 -19.24 -26.24 22.66
N GLU A 230 -18.51 -27.31 23.00
CA GLU A 230 -18.98 -28.37 23.89
C GLU A 230 -19.11 -27.88 25.34
#